data_AF-A0A4Y5SLG9-F1
#
_entry.id   AF-A0A4Y5SLG9-F1
#
_cell.length_a   1.000
_cell.length_b   1.000
_cell.length_c   1.000
_cell.angle_alpha   90.00
_cell.angle_beta   90.00
_cell.angle_gamma   90.00
#
_symmetry.space_group_name_H-M   'P 1'
#
loop_
_entity.id
_entity.type
_entity.pdbx_description
1 polymer ?
#
loop_
_entity_poly.entity_id
_entity_poly.type
_entity_poly.pdbx_seq_one_letter_code
_entity_poly.pdbx_strand_id
1 'polypeptide(L)' 'MKDEKKAFLTLYGASLIMAITIFLYLTRIKGYTTEDMTKVALMVLLPVLAFHSVGGAVILKHYKGKETNT' A
#
# COMPACT_ATOMS: atom_id res chain seq x y z
N MET A 1 5.53 21.86 4.96
CA MET A 1 6.26 20.57 5.00
C MET A 1 5.64 19.55 5.96
N LYS A 2 5.44 19.85 7.25
CA LYS A 2 4.84 18.89 8.20
C LYS A 2 3.39 18.50 7.84
N ASP A 3 2.57 19.47 7.45
CA ASP A 3 1.17 19.20 7.05
C ASP A 3 1.05 18.47 5.72
N GLU A 4 1.89 18.82 4.75
CA GLU A 4 2.00 18.11 3.46
C GLU A 4 2.46 16.67 3.64
N LYS A 5 3.51 16.43 4.44
CA LYS A 5 3.98 15.10 4.83
C LYS A 5 2.86 14.28 5.48
N LYS A 6 2.11 14.89 6.40
CA LYS A 6 0.99 14.25 7.08
C LYS A 6 -0.14 13.89 6.11
N ALA A 7 -0.57 14.83 5.27
CA ALA A 7 -1.59 14.60 4.25
C ALA A 7 -1.17 13.49 3.27
N PHE A 8 0.09 13.51 2.83
CA PHE A 8 0.64 12.47 1.97
C PHE A 8 0.63 11.10 2.66
N LEU A 9 1.14 10.99 3.89
CA LEU A 9 1.13 9.75 4.67
C LEU A 9 -0.30 9.22 4.89
N THR A 10 -1.26 10.12 5.14
CA THR A 10 -2.67 9.75 5.26
C THR A 10 -3.21 9.17 3.95
N LEU A 11 -2.99 9.82 2.82
CA LEU A 11 -3.41 9.31 1.50
C LEU A 11 -2.72 8.00 1.15
N TYR A 12 -1.43 7.89 1.45
CA TYR A 12 -0.63 6.69 1.23
C TYR A 12 -1.12 5.52 2.09
N GLY A 13 -1.50 5.76 3.34
CA GLY A 13 -2.14 4.76 4.19
C GLY A 13 -3.52 4.36 3.68
N ALA A 14 -4.33 5.33 3.26
CA ALA A 14 -5.68 5.08 2.74
C ALA A 14 -5.65 4.21 1.47
N SER A 15 -4.70 4.45 0.56
CA SER A 15 -4.56 3.62 -0.64
C SER A 15 -4.17 2.17 -0.32
N LEU A 16 -3.35 1.93 0.72
CA LEU A 16 -3.01 0.58 1.16
C LEU A 16 -4.24 -0.16 1.70
N ILE A 17 -5.01 0.50 2.56
CA ILE A 17 -6.24 -0.06 3.12
C ILE A 17 -7.19 -0.42 1.98
N MET A 18 -7.37 0.47 1.02
CA MET A 18 -8.22 0.24 -0.15
C MET A 18 -7.77 -0.99 -0.96
N ALA A 19 -6.48 -1.14 -1.23
CA ALA A 19 -5.94 -2.30 -1.96
C ALA A 19 -6.22 -3.62 -1.22
N ILE A 20 -6.01 -3.65 0.10
CA ILE A 20 -6.30 -4.83 0.93
C ILE A 20 -7.80 -5.12 0.95
N THR A 21 -8.66 -4.10 1.09
CA THR A 21 -10.11 -4.27 1.09
C THR A 21 -10.61 -4.82 -0.24
N ILE A 22 -10.11 -4.33 -1.38
CA ILE A 22 -10.45 -4.87 -2.70
C ILE A 22 -10.06 -6.34 -2.79
N PHE A 23 -8.86 -6.71 -2.34
CA PHE A 23 -8.43 -8.11 -2.33
C PHE A 23 -9.36 -8.99 -1.48
N LEU A 24 -9.69 -8.55 -0.27
CA LEU A 24 -10.62 -9.26 0.62
C LEU A 24 -12.06 -9.32 0.09
N TYR A 25 -12.47 -8.34 -0.70
CA TYR A 25 -13.76 -8.36 -1.37
C TYR A 25 -13.76 -9.43 -2.47
N LEU A 26 -12.74 -9.46 -3.32
CA LEU A 26 -12.59 -10.44 -4.40
C LEU A 26 -12.59 -11.88 -3.87
N THR A 27 -11.94 -12.13 -2.73
CA THR A 27 -11.91 -13.47 -2.11
C THR A 27 -13.26 -13.93 -1.57
N ARG A 28 -14.24 -13.02 -1.41
CA ARG A 28 -15.61 -13.36 -0.96
C ARG A 28 -16.62 -13.51 -2.10
N ILE A 29 -16.22 -13.24 -3.34
CA ILE A 29 -17.12 -13.38 -4.50
C ILE A 29 -17.37 -14.87 -4.76
N LYS A 30 -18.64 -15.27 -4.76
CA LYS A 30 -19.04 -16.63 -5.16
C LYS A 30 -18.51 -16.92 -6.57
N GLY A 31 -17.73 -17.99 -6.70
CA GLY A 31 -17.10 -18.40 -7.96
C GLY A 31 -15.58 -18.29 -7.99
N TYR A 32 -14.96 -17.59 -7.04
CA TYR A 32 -13.50 -17.62 -6.88
C TYR A 32 -13.05 -18.91 -6.22
N THR A 33 -12.21 -19.69 -6.91
CA THR A 33 -11.56 -20.87 -6.32
C THR A 33 -10.39 -20.45 -5.44
N THR A 34 -9.92 -21.36 -4.57
CA THR A 34 -8.69 -21.14 -3.79
C THR A 34 -7.50 -20.84 -4.70
N GLU A 35 -7.43 -21.47 -5.88
CA GLU A 35 -6.38 -21.23 -6.87
C GLU A 35 -6.42 -19.80 -7.45
N ASP A 36 -7.62 -19.30 -7.77
CA ASP A 36 -7.80 -17.92 -8.24
C ASP A 36 -7.39 -16.91 -7.16
N MET A 37 -7.75 -17.18 -5.90
CA MET A 37 -7.33 -16.35 -4.77
C MET A 37 -5.81 -16.35 -4.62
N THR A 38 -5.16 -17.51 -4.73
CA THR A 38 -3.70 -17.63 -4.68
C THR A 38 -3.05 -16.85 -5.83
N LYS A 39 -3.56 -16.96 -7.06
CA LYS A 39 -3.05 -16.20 -8.21
C LYS A 39 -3.16 -14.69 -7.98
N VAL A 40 -4.31 -14.19 -7.54
CA VAL A 40 -4.48 -12.76 -7.26
C VAL A 40 -3.58 -12.32 -6.09
N ALA A 41 -3.43 -13.15 -5.06
CA ALA A 41 -2.56 -12.82 -3.93
C ALA A 41 -1.09 -12.68 -4.37
N LEU A 42 -0.61 -13.63 -5.18
CA LEU A 42 0.78 -13.67 -5.63
C LEU A 42 1.08 -12.63 -6.73
N MET A 43 0.16 -12.46 -7.68
CA MET A 43 0.39 -11.60 -8.85
C MET A 43 0.00 -10.14 -8.63
N VAL A 44 -0.87 -9.86 -7.65
CA VAL A 44 -1.39 -8.51 -7.41
C VAL A 44 -1.09 -8.05 -5.99
N LEU A 45 -1.59 -8.75 -4.97
CA LEU A 45 -1.48 -8.27 -3.60
C LEU A 45 -0.03 -8.17 -3.13
N LEU A 46 0.76 -9.23 -3.29
CA LEU A 46 2.16 -9.23 -2.85
C LEU A 46 3.01 -8.15 -3.55
N PRO A 47 2.96 -8.00 -4.89
CA PRO A 47 3.64 -6.89 -5.57
C PRO A 47 3.19 -5.53 -5.06
N VAL A 48 1.87 -5.30 -4.92
CA VAL A 48 1.34 -4.03 -4.39
C VAL A 48 1.88 -3.77 -2.99
N LEU A 49 1.84 -4.74 -2.09
CA LEU A 49 2.38 -4.61 -0.72
C LEU A 49 3.89 -4.34 -0.73
N ALA A 50 4.65 -4.99 -1.60
CA ALA A 50 6.09 -4.79 -1.71
C ALA A 50 6.42 -3.38 -2.20
N PHE A 51 5.80 -2.94 -3.30
CA PHE A 51 6.00 -1.58 -3.83
C PHE A 51 5.55 -0.51 -2.84
N HIS A 52 4.44 -0.74 -2.14
CA HIS A 52 3.95 0.20 -1.13
C HIS A 52 4.88 0.29 0.08
N SER A 53 5.47 -0.83 0.49
CA SER A 53 6.46 -0.86 1.57
C SER A 53 7.75 -0.13 1.19
N VAL A 54 8.28 -0.40 -0.01
CA VAL A 54 9.49 0.26 -0.53
C VAL A 54 9.25 1.75 -0.74
N GLY A 55 8.14 2.12 -1.38
CA GLY A 55 7.76 3.52 -1.59
C GLY A 55 7.63 4.27 -0.26
N GLY A 56 6.92 3.68 0.71
CA GLY A 56 6.81 4.24 2.06
C GLY A 56 8.16 4.49 2.72
N ALA A 57 9.10 3.56 2.62
CA ALA A 57 10.46 3.73 3.16
C ALA A 57 11.23 4.87 2.46
N VAL A 58 11.13 4.98 1.13
CA VAL A 58 11.74 6.08 0.35
C VAL A 58 11.15 7.43 0.75
N ILE A 59 9.83 7.51 0.91
CA ILE A 59 9.11 8.72 1.30
C ILE A 59 9.49 9.14 2.72
N LEU A 60 9.51 8.21 3.67
CA LEU A 60 9.95 8.47 5.04
C LEU A 60 11.40 8.98 5.07
N LYS A 61 12.29 8.39 4.28
CA LYS A 61 13.68 8.84 4.14
C LYS A 61 13.77 10.25 3.55
N HIS A 62 12.99 10.56 2.51
CA HIS A 62 12.95 11.88 1.88
C HIS A 62 12.56 12.98 2.88
N TYR A 63 11.49 12.76 3.65
CA TYR A 63 11.05 13.75 4.63
C TYR A 63 11.98 13.86 5.84
N LYS A 64 12.60 12.75 6.29
CA LYS A 64 13.60 12.78 7.37
C LYS A 64 14.83 13.60 6.95
N GLY A 65 15.33 13.42 5.73
CA GLY A 65 16.48 14.18 5.22
C GLY A 65 16.21 15.68 5.06
N LYS A 66 14.96 16.09 4.85
CA LYS A 66 14.58 17.51 4.79
C LYS A 66 14.41 18.15 6.18
N GLU A 67 14.09 17.38 7.22
CA GLU A 67 14.00 17.89 8.60
C GLU A 67 15.37 18.13 9.25
N THR A 68 16.43 17.47 8.78
CA THR A 68 17.80 17.62 9.33
C THR A 68 18.58 18.78 8.69
N ASN A 69 18.11 19.34 7.58
CA ASN A 69 18.80 20.41 6.82
C ASN A 69 18.17 21.81 6.99
N THR A 70 17.28 21.98 7.98
CA THR A 70 16.64 23.24 8.37
C THR A 70 16.85 23.47 9.84
#